data_AF-A0A1V9YWZ1-F1
#
_entry.id   AF-A0A1V9YWZ1-F1
#
_cell.length_a   1.000
_cell.length_b   1.000
_cell.length_c   1.000
_cell.angle_alpha   90.00
_cell.angle_beta   90.00
_cell.angle_gamma   90.00
#
_symmetry.space_group_name_H-M   'P 1'
#
loop_
_entity.id
_entity.type
_entity.pdbx_description
1 polymer ?
#
loop_
_entity_poly.entity_id
_entity_poly.type
_entity_poly.pdbx_seq_one_letter_code
_entity_poly.pdbx_strand_id
1 'polypeptide(L)'
;MESWFPPFNHALLSATVVYFLWQEVKEMRSSGWTYLSSRTNVAQLLMYLSILGVFVPMKFGLIDAAFELQVGFGGFITLVLWMLSLQFLEVVQSASYLLPMIADLFGNILNFFILFAVLQVGFTLTYYQLFRRQDGDAAFNSVGQSFLTTFFVLFGQVPLGSLDVIANSTSA
;
A
#
# COMPACT_ATOMS: atom_id res chain seq x y z
N MET A 1 -2.80 31.47 5.52
CA MET A 1 -2.27 30.55 6.56
C MET A 1 -0.87 31.04 6.90
N GLU A 2 -0.58 31.24 8.17
CA GLU A 2 0.67 31.87 8.62
C GLU A 2 1.88 30.99 8.28
N SER A 3 2.95 31.59 7.76
CA SER A 3 4.14 30.88 7.22
C SER A 3 4.93 30.10 8.27
N TRP A 4 4.65 30.30 9.56
CA TRP A 4 5.30 29.59 10.66
C TRP A 4 4.72 28.19 10.91
N PHE A 5 3.47 27.93 10.48
CA PHE A 5 2.78 26.68 10.80
C PHE A 5 3.41 25.43 10.14
N PRO A 6 3.75 25.43 8.84
CA PRO A 6 4.37 24.26 8.21
C PRO A 6 5.71 23.82 8.84
N PRO A 7 6.70 24.70 9.06
CA PRO A 7 7.96 24.28 9.66
C PRO A 7 7.80 23.84 11.11
N PHE A 8 6.89 24.48 11.87
CA PHE A 8 6.57 24.05 13.23
C PHE A 8 5.99 22.63 13.25
N ASN A 9 5.06 22.32 12.35
CA ASN A 9 4.47 20.98 12.26
C ASN A 9 5.50 19.91 11.89
N HIS A 10 6.42 20.22 10.98
CA HIS A 10 7.51 19.30 10.62
C HIS A 10 8.49 19.09 11.78
N ALA A 11 8.79 20.14 12.54
CA ALA A 11 9.60 20.04 13.75
C ALA A 11 8.90 19.19 14.82
N LEU A 12 7.60 19.40 15.05
CA LEU A 12 6.81 18.60 15.99
C LEU A 12 6.80 17.12 15.59
N LEU A 13 6.53 16.82 14.31
CA LEU A 13 6.58 15.45 13.78
C LEU A 13 7.94 14.81 14.04
N SER A 14 9.03 15.54 13.75
CA SER A 14 10.38 15.03 13.97
C SER A 14 10.64 14.71 15.46
N ALA A 15 10.22 15.59 16.37
CA ALA A 15 10.38 15.40 17.80
C ALA A 15 9.58 14.18 18.30
N THR A 16 8.34 14.02 17.83
CA THR A 16 7.49 12.87 18.16
C THR A 16 8.12 11.56 17.70
N VAL A 17 8.63 11.51 16.46
CA VAL A 17 9.24 10.29 15.90
C VAL A 17 10.54 9.95 16.62
N VAL A 18 11.36 10.94 16.97
CA VAL A 18 12.58 10.73 17.78
C VAL A 18 12.22 10.17 19.15
N TYR A 19 11.16 10.68 19.79
CA TYR A 19 10.69 10.15 21.08
C TYR A 19 10.30 8.67 20.97
N PHE A 20 9.48 8.30 19.98
CA PHE A 20 9.07 6.91 19.78
C PHE A 20 10.26 6.00 19.43
N LEU A 21 11.15 6.44 18.54
CA LEU A 21 12.33 5.68 18.16
C LEU A 21 13.27 5.46 19.36
N TRP A 22 13.40 6.44 20.24
CA TRP A 22 14.17 6.29 21.48
C TRP A 22 13.58 5.22 22.41
N GLN A 23 12.25 5.17 22.53
CA GLN A 23 11.58 4.11 23.30
C GLN A 23 11.79 2.73 22.67
N GLU A 24 11.66 2.61 21.34
CA GLU A 24 11.91 1.35 20.61
C GLU A 24 13.35 0.86 20.79
N VAL A 25 14.34 1.76 20.72
CA VAL A 25 15.75 1.42 20.95
C VAL A 25 15.98 0.97 22.39
N LYS A 26 15.28 1.58 23.36
CA LYS A 26 15.34 1.15 24.76
C LYS A 26 14.76 -0.25 24.93
N GLU A 27 13.63 -0.55 24.30
CA GLU A 27 13.01 -1.88 24.31
C GLU A 27 13.90 -2.93 23.64
N MET A 28 14.48 -2.60 22.47
CA MET A 28 15.43 -3.45 21.77
C MET A 28 16.66 -3.77 22.61
N ARG A 29 17.20 -2.79 23.36
CA ARG A 29 18.32 -3.02 24.28
C ARG A 29 17.97 -3.93 25.44
N SER A 30 16.72 -3.90 25.91
CA SER A 30 16.24 -4.76 27.00
C SER A 30 15.96 -6.19 26.53
N SER A 31 15.31 -6.33 25.36
CA SER A 31 14.82 -7.61 24.84
C SER A 31 15.82 -8.31 23.90
N GLY A 32 16.87 -7.61 23.45
CA GLY A 32 17.93 -8.15 22.61
C GLY A 32 17.40 -8.72 21.28
N TRP A 33 17.91 -9.88 20.88
CA TRP A 33 17.56 -10.55 19.62
C TRP A 33 16.10 -11.01 19.54
N THR A 34 15.43 -11.21 20.68
CA THR A 34 14.02 -11.58 20.74
C THR A 34 13.13 -10.48 20.16
N TYR A 35 13.56 -9.22 20.25
CA TYR A 35 12.84 -8.08 19.65
C TYR A 35 12.68 -8.24 18.13
N LEU A 36 13.71 -8.74 17.43
CA LEU A 36 13.68 -8.94 15.98
C LEU A 36 12.79 -10.11 15.54
N SER A 37 12.37 -10.97 16.47
CA SER A 37 11.45 -12.08 16.18
C SER A 37 10.01 -11.59 15.97
N SER A 38 9.63 -10.48 16.63
CA SER A 38 8.29 -9.89 16.48
C SER A 38 8.20 -9.09 15.18
N ARG A 39 7.38 -9.57 14.23
CA ARG A 39 7.11 -8.87 12.96
C ARG A 39 6.56 -7.47 13.18
N THR A 40 5.77 -7.29 14.24
CA THR A 40 5.13 -6.03 14.59
C THR A 40 6.14 -4.99 15.05
N ASN A 41 7.07 -5.38 15.92
CA ASN A 41 8.11 -4.50 16.43
C ASN A 41 9.06 -4.06 15.31
N VAL A 42 9.44 -5.02 14.45
CA VAL A 42 10.25 -4.72 13.25
C VAL A 42 9.52 -3.75 12.32
N ALA A 43 8.22 -3.94 12.10
CA ALA A 43 7.43 -3.01 11.29
C ALA A 43 7.37 -1.60 11.90
N GLN A 44 7.13 -1.47 13.21
CA GLN A 44 7.13 -0.18 13.92
C GLN A 44 8.48 0.55 13.79
N LEU A 45 9.58 -0.17 14.06
CA LEU A 45 10.93 0.37 13.92
C LEU A 45 11.20 0.85 12.48
N LEU A 46 10.89 0.03 11.48
CA LEU A 46 11.06 0.39 10.07
C LEU A 46 10.24 1.62 9.70
N MET A 47 9.01 1.75 10.20
CA MET A 47 8.18 2.93 9.95
C MET A 47 8.78 4.19 10.58
N TYR A 48 9.22 4.14 11.84
CA TYR A 48 9.83 5.31 12.49
C TYR A 48 11.16 5.72 11.83
N LEU A 49 11.98 4.74 11.43
CA LEU A 49 13.20 5.00 10.65
C LEU A 49 12.89 5.63 9.29
N SER A 50 11.84 5.15 8.60
CA SER A 50 11.40 5.70 7.31
C SER A 50 10.91 7.14 7.44
N ILE A 51 10.18 7.45 8.52
CA ILE A 51 9.70 8.82 8.77
C ILE A 51 10.89 9.74 9.06
N LEU A 52 11.80 9.34 9.94
CA LEU A 52 12.93 10.16 10.35
C LEU A 52 13.99 10.32 9.24
N GLY A 53 14.29 9.25 8.51
CA GLY A 53 15.37 9.21 7.53
C GLY A 53 14.97 9.67 6.12
N VAL A 54 13.68 9.59 5.77
CA VAL A 54 13.21 9.89 4.41
C VAL A 54 12.16 11.00 4.43
N PHE A 55 11.06 10.81 5.16
CA PHE A 55 9.91 11.72 5.09
C PHE A 55 10.19 13.11 5.70
N VAL A 56 10.85 13.16 6.86
CA VAL A 56 11.22 14.43 7.52
C VAL A 56 12.23 15.22 6.67
N PRO A 57 13.34 14.64 6.17
CA PRO A 57 14.25 15.32 5.26
C PRO A 57 13.60 15.83 3.98
N MET A 58 12.65 15.08 3.40
CA MET A 58 11.84 15.54 2.26
C MET A 58 11.00 16.78 2.60
N LYS A 59 10.49 16.90 3.83
CA LYS A 59 9.67 18.05 4.25
C LYS A 59 10.48 19.30 4.58
N PHE A 60 11.72 19.14 5.01
CA PHE A 60 12.67 20.24 5.20
C PHE A 60 13.42 20.64 3.93
N GLY A 61 13.15 19.99 2.79
CA GLY A 61 13.79 20.30 1.50
C GLY A 61 15.23 19.83 1.40
N LEU A 62 15.66 18.90 2.26
CA LEU A 62 17.00 18.28 2.20
C LEU A 62 17.10 17.23 1.10
N ILE A 63 15.97 16.64 0.71
CA ILE A 63 15.84 15.69 -0.40
C ILE A 63 14.89 16.32 -1.41
N ASP A 64 15.38 16.59 -2.62
CA ASP A 64 14.56 17.04 -3.73
C ASP A 64 13.74 15.86 -4.27
N ALA A 65 12.50 15.75 -3.80
CA ALA A 65 11.58 14.69 -4.16
C ALA A 65 10.38 15.29 -4.91
N ALA A 66 9.99 14.62 -6.00
CA ALA A 66 8.79 14.98 -6.74
C ALA A 66 7.56 15.01 -5.82
N PHE A 67 6.62 15.92 -6.09
CA PHE A 67 5.43 16.08 -5.27
C PHE A 67 4.61 14.78 -5.20
N GLU A 68 4.51 14.03 -6.31
CA GLU A 68 3.80 12.74 -6.34
C GLU A 68 4.44 11.73 -5.40
N LEU A 69 5.78 11.69 -5.33
CA LEU A 69 6.50 10.79 -4.45
C LEU A 69 6.28 11.16 -2.98
N GLN A 70 6.29 12.45 -2.66
CA GLN A 70 6.05 12.92 -1.29
C GLN A 70 4.63 12.60 -0.81
N VAL A 71 3.63 12.77 -1.68
CA VAL A 71 2.23 12.43 -1.37
C VAL A 71 2.05 10.92 -1.26
N GLY A 72 2.59 10.15 -2.22
CA GLY A 72 2.47 8.69 -2.21
C GLY A 72 3.15 8.06 -0.99
N PHE A 73 4.38 8.47 -0.69
CA PHE A 73 5.13 7.96 0.46
C PHE A 73 4.52 8.42 1.80
N GLY A 74 4.08 9.68 1.88
CA GLY A 74 3.37 10.19 3.05
C GLY A 74 2.05 9.45 3.31
N GLY A 75 1.25 9.23 2.26
CA GLY A 75 0.01 8.48 2.34
C GLY A 75 0.24 7.03 2.76
N PHE A 76 1.25 6.38 2.20
CA PHE A 76 1.65 5.01 2.60
C PHE A 76 2.01 4.95 4.09
N ILE A 77 2.88 5.86 4.56
CA ILE A 77 3.25 5.94 5.98
C ILE A 77 2.01 6.11 6.85
N THR A 78 1.12 7.05 6.49
CA THR A 78 -0.10 7.30 7.24
C THR A 78 -0.95 6.03 7.34
N LEU A 79 -1.20 5.34 6.23
CA LEU A 79 -1.99 4.11 6.23
C LEU A 79 -1.39 3.02 7.12
N VAL A 80 -0.07 2.83 7.06
CA VAL A 80 0.60 1.82 7.91
C VAL A 80 0.51 2.21 9.39
N LEU A 81 0.71 3.48 9.75
CA LEU A 81 0.55 3.94 11.13
C LEU A 81 -0.88 3.73 11.65
N TRP A 82 -1.89 3.99 10.82
CA TRP A 82 -3.29 3.68 11.13
C TRP A 82 -3.49 2.18 11.36
N MET A 83 -2.90 1.31 10.53
CA MET A 83 -2.94 -0.13 10.73
C MET A 83 -2.26 -0.55 12.04
N LEU A 84 -1.10 0.02 12.36
CA LEU A 84 -0.37 -0.25 13.61
C LEU A 84 -1.17 0.19 14.84
N SER A 85 -1.97 1.25 14.73
CA SER A 85 -2.86 1.70 15.82
C SER A 85 -3.90 0.65 16.22
N LEU A 86 -4.24 -0.30 15.34
CA LEU A 86 -5.16 -1.40 15.66
C LEU A 86 -4.64 -2.30 16.78
N GLN A 87 -3.33 -2.32 17.03
CA GLN A 87 -2.76 -3.06 18.16
C GLN A 87 -3.30 -2.58 19.50
N PHE A 88 -3.66 -1.30 19.62
CA PHE A 88 -4.29 -0.79 20.84
C PHE A 88 -5.67 -1.40 21.10
N LEU A 89 -6.31 -1.98 20.08
CA LEU A 89 -7.57 -2.71 20.25
C LEU A 89 -7.37 -4.08 20.91
N GLU A 90 -6.17 -4.64 20.91
CA GLU A 90 -5.86 -5.90 21.61
C GLU A 90 -6.10 -5.79 23.13
N VAL A 91 -6.03 -4.58 23.68
CA VAL A 91 -6.32 -4.30 25.08
C VAL A 91 -7.79 -4.58 25.43
N VAL A 92 -8.69 -4.56 24.44
CA VAL A 92 -10.12 -4.83 24.65
C VAL A 92 -10.41 -6.32 24.44
N GLN A 93 -10.96 -6.98 25.46
CA GLN A 93 -11.24 -8.43 25.44
C GLN A 93 -12.10 -8.89 24.24
N SER A 94 -13.01 -8.06 23.74
CA SER A 94 -13.87 -8.38 22.60
C SER A 94 -13.18 -8.25 21.24
N ALA A 95 -12.06 -7.52 21.14
CA ALA A 95 -11.33 -7.33 19.89
C ALA A 95 -10.01 -8.13 19.86
N SER A 96 -9.51 -8.52 21.04
CA SER A 96 -8.27 -9.29 21.21
C SER A 96 -8.25 -10.62 20.42
N TYR A 97 -9.40 -11.28 20.24
CA TYR A 97 -9.47 -12.53 19.44
C TYR A 97 -9.56 -12.29 17.92
N LEU A 98 -9.96 -11.09 17.48
CA LEU A 98 -10.12 -10.77 16.06
C LEU A 98 -8.78 -10.51 15.37
N LEU A 99 -7.84 -9.85 16.06
CA LEU A 99 -6.51 -9.53 15.52
C LEU A 99 -5.69 -10.78 15.11
N PRO A 100 -5.53 -11.81 15.95
CA PRO A 100 -4.79 -13.02 15.55
C PRO A 100 -5.53 -13.79 14.44
N MET A 101 -6.86 -13.79 14.44
CA MET A 101 -7.67 -14.42 13.39
C MET A 101 -7.46 -13.75 12.02
N ILE A 102 -7.43 -12.41 11.98
CA ILE A 102 -7.14 -11.65 10.76
C ILE A 102 -5.70 -11.89 10.30
N ALA A 103 -4.73 -11.99 11.22
CA ALA A 103 -3.34 -12.27 10.90
C ALA A 103 -3.17 -13.66 10.22
N ASP A 104 -3.83 -14.69 10.75
CA ASP A 104 -3.85 -16.02 10.15
C ASP A 104 -4.54 -16.02 8.79
N LEU A 105 -5.62 -15.25 8.65
CA LEU A 105 -6.33 -15.07 7.38
C LEU A 105 -5.42 -14.45 6.31
N PHE A 106 -4.58 -13.46 6.64
CA PHE A 106 -3.63 -12.87 5.69
C PHE A 106 -2.65 -13.90 5.13
N GLY A 107 -2.19 -14.86 5.93
CA GLY A 107 -1.36 -15.98 5.45
C GLY A 107 -2.10 -16.83 4.40
N ASN A 108 -3.37 -17.13 4.67
CA ASN A 108 -4.22 -17.88 3.74
C ASN A 108 -4.53 -17.08 2.45
N ILE A 109 -4.74 -15.76 2.59
CA ILE A 109 -4.96 -14.85 1.46
C ILE A 109 -3.74 -14.83 0.53
N LEU A 110 -2.51 -14.79 1.06
CA LEU A 110 -1.31 -14.85 0.23
C LEU A 110 -1.22 -16.15 -0.58
N ASN A 111 -1.58 -17.28 0.02
CA ASN A 111 -1.66 -18.56 -0.70
C ASN A 111 -2.73 -18.53 -1.81
N PHE A 112 -3.89 -17.93 -1.54
CA PHE A 112 -4.91 -17.70 -2.56
C PHE A 112 -4.41 -16.78 -3.69
N PHE A 113 -3.65 -15.74 -3.36
CA PHE A 113 -3.08 -14.82 -4.36
C PHE A 113 -2.16 -15.52 -5.35
N ILE A 114 -1.51 -16.63 -4.99
CA ILE A 114 -0.69 -17.41 -5.94
C ILE A 114 -1.56 -18.02 -7.05
N LEU A 115 -2.67 -18.68 -6.68
CA LEU A 115 -3.61 -19.26 -7.64
C LEU A 115 -4.32 -18.16 -8.43
N PHE A 116 -4.75 -17.11 -7.74
CA PHE A 116 -5.36 -15.94 -8.33
C PHE A 116 -4.43 -15.27 -9.35
N ALA A 117 -3.14 -15.11 -9.05
CA ALA A 117 -2.17 -14.48 -9.92
C ALA A 117 -2.02 -15.23 -11.26
N VAL A 118 -2.02 -16.56 -11.24
CA VAL A 118 -1.95 -17.36 -12.48
C VAL A 118 -3.18 -17.11 -13.36
N LEU A 119 -4.38 -17.13 -12.77
CA LEU A 119 -5.62 -16.85 -13.48
C LEU A 119 -5.67 -15.40 -13.98
N GLN A 120 -5.31 -14.45 -13.13
CA GLN A 120 -5.26 -13.02 -13.43
C GLN A 120 -4.35 -12.74 -14.62
N VAL A 121 -3.14 -13.31 -14.64
CA VAL A 121 -2.20 -13.16 -15.76
C VAL A 121 -2.72 -13.84 -17.02
N GLY A 122 -3.30 -15.04 -16.91
CA GLY A 122 -3.90 -15.75 -18.05
C GLY A 122 -4.99 -14.95 -18.74
N PHE A 123 -5.94 -14.40 -17.96
CA PHE A 123 -7.00 -13.54 -18.51
C PHE A 123 -6.45 -12.21 -19.04
N THR A 124 -5.48 -11.61 -18.34
CA THR A 124 -4.83 -10.37 -18.79
C THR A 124 -4.23 -10.53 -20.18
N LEU A 125 -3.49 -11.61 -20.41
CA LEU A 125 -2.87 -11.89 -21.71
C LEU A 125 -3.91 -12.20 -22.79
N THR A 126 -4.97 -12.93 -22.43
CA THR A 126 -6.06 -13.26 -23.35
C THR A 126 -6.80 -12.00 -23.81
N TYR A 127 -7.19 -11.13 -22.88
CA TYR A 127 -7.82 -9.85 -23.22
C TYR A 127 -6.88 -8.93 -23.98
N TYR A 128 -5.60 -8.86 -23.59
CA TYR A 128 -4.62 -8.09 -24.35
C TYR A 128 -4.53 -8.57 -25.80
N GLN A 129 -4.45 -9.88 -26.06
CA GLN A 129 -4.41 -10.42 -27.41
C GLN A 129 -5.71 -10.18 -28.21
N LEU A 130 -6.86 -10.28 -27.55
CA LEU A 130 -8.18 -10.10 -28.16
C LEU A 130 -8.38 -8.66 -28.65
N PHE A 131 -8.04 -7.68 -27.81
CA PHE A 131 -8.29 -6.27 -28.07
C PHE A 131 -7.14 -5.54 -28.78
N ARG A 132 -5.93 -6.10 -28.81
CA ARG A 132 -4.76 -5.47 -29.48
C ARG A 132 -4.97 -5.21 -30.98
N ARG A 133 -5.89 -5.92 -31.62
CA ARG A 133 -6.19 -5.76 -33.06
C ARG A 133 -7.36 -4.81 -33.33
N GLN A 134 -7.98 -4.23 -32.30
CA GLN A 134 -9.11 -3.32 -32.45
C GLN A 134 -8.64 -1.88 -32.23
N ASP A 135 -8.76 -1.06 -33.27
CA ASP A 135 -8.42 0.36 -33.20
C ASP A 135 -9.48 1.10 -32.36
N GLY A 136 -9.05 1.76 -31.27
CA GLY A 136 -9.90 2.61 -30.44
C GLY A 136 -10.09 2.18 -28.99
N ASP A 137 -9.54 1.04 -28.56
CA ASP A 137 -9.67 0.58 -27.17
C ASP A 137 -8.57 1.16 -26.25
N ALA A 138 -8.98 2.01 -25.31
CA ALA A 138 -8.09 2.58 -24.29
C ALA A 138 -7.84 1.63 -23.11
N ALA A 139 -8.76 0.71 -22.81
CA ALA A 139 -8.74 -0.12 -21.60
C ALA A 139 -7.79 -1.33 -21.71
N PHE A 140 -7.51 -1.80 -22.93
CA PHE A 140 -6.64 -2.96 -23.19
C PHE A 140 -5.43 -2.66 -24.08
N ASN A 141 -5.07 -1.37 -24.25
CA ASN A 141 -3.99 -0.94 -25.15
C ASN A 141 -2.59 -1.44 -24.72
N SER A 142 -2.34 -1.54 -23.41
CA SER A 142 -1.08 -2.02 -22.86
C SER A 142 -1.31 -3.15 -21.87
N VAL A 143 -0.30 -4.02 -21.70
CA VAL A 143 -0.38 -5.17 -20.77
C VAL A 143 -0.72 -4.72 -19.35
N GLY A 144 -0.21 -3.58 -18.89
CA GLY A 144 -0.53 -3.03 -17.56
C GLY A 144 -1.97 -2.54 -17.43
N GLN A 145 -2.51 -1.88 -18.46
CA GLN A 145 -3.91 -1.46 -18.48
C GLN A 145 -4.84 -2.68 -18.57
N SER A 146 -4.51 -3.66 -19.41
CA SER A 146 -5.23 -4.94 -19.47
C SER A 146 -5.22 -5.65 -18.13
N PHE A 147 -4.12 -5.60 -17.37
CA PHE A 147 -4.04 -6.22 -16.05
C PHE A 147 -5.02 -5.58 -15.07
N LEU A 148 -5.04 -4.25 -15.00
CA LEU A 148 -5.95 -3.50 -14.12
C LEU A 148 -7.41 -3.70 -14.52
N THR A 149 -7.72 -3.59 -15.82
CA THR A 149 -9.08 -3.80 -16.32
C THR A 149 -9.57 -5.23 -16.06
N THR A 150 -8.72 -6.24 -16.27
CA THR A 150 -9.04 -7.64 -15.96
C THR A 150 -9.32 -7.84 -14.47
N PHE A 151 -8.57 -7.16 -13.60
CA PHE A 151 -8.81 -7.20 -12.16
C PHE A 151 -10.19 -6.63 -11.82
N PHE A 152 -10.56 -5.48 -12.40
CA PHE A 152 -11.87 -4.85 -12.19
C PHE A 152 -13.03 -5.69 -12.74
N VAL A 153 -12.85 -6.36 -13.88
CA VAL A 153 -13.83 -7.30 -14.45
C VAL A 153 -14.15 -8.42 -13.46
N LEU A 154 -13.16 -8.92 -12.72
CA LEU A 154 -13.36 -9.96 -11.71
C LEU A 154 -14.22 -9.48 -10.51
N PHE A 155 -14.23 -8.17 -10.23
CA PHE A 155 -15.15 -7.55 -9.26
C PHE A 155 -16.50 -7.13 -9.87
N GLY A 156 -16.77 -7.52 -11.12
CA GLY A 156 -18.01 -7.21 -11.83
C GLY A 156 -18.03 -5.84 -12.51
N GLN A 157 -16.92 -5.10 -12.53
CA GLN A 157 -16.81 -3.84 -13.27
C GLN A 157 -16.39 -4.13 -14.72
N VAL A 158 -17.38 -4.27 -15.60
CA VAL A 158 -17.17 -4.63 -17.00
C VAL A 158 -16.92 -3.38 -17.86
N PRO A 159 -15.85 -3.34 -18.69
CA PRO A 159 -15.57 -2.24 -19.60
C PRO A 159 -16.51 -2.31 -20.82
N LEU A 160 -17.74 -1.81 -20.66
CA LEU A 160 -18.77 -1.83 -21.71
C LEU A 160 -18.29 -1.16 -23.02
N GLY A 161 -17.52 -0.07 -22.89
CA GLY A 161 -16.96 0.62 -24.05
C GLY A 161 -16.03 -0.24 -24.91
N SER A 162 -15.26 -1.16 -24.32
CA SER A 162 -14.43 -2.09 -25.09
C SER A 162 -15.27 -3.16 -25.79
N LEU A 163 -16.36 -3.61 -25.18
CA LEU A 163 -17.28 -4.59 -25.79
C LEU A 163 -18.00 -4.01 -27.02
N ASP A 164 -18.35 -2.73 -26.98
CA ASP A 164 -18.98 -2.02 -28.11
C ASP A 164 -18.03 -1.93 -29.32
N VAL A 165 -16.71 -1.79 -29.11
CA VAL A 165 -15.72 -1.82 -30.20
C VAL A 165 -15.70 -3.20 -30.89
N ILE A 166 -15.78 -4.29 -30.12
CA ILE A 166 -15.89 -5.64 -30.70
C ILE A 166 -17.18 -5.75 -31.53
N ALA A 167 -18.33 -5.40 -30.95
CA ALA A 167 -19.63 -5.54 -31.60
C ALA A 167 -19.70 -4.76 -32.92
N ASN A 168 -19.10 -3.56 -32.95
CA ASN A 168 -19.03 -2.74 -34.16
C ASN A 168 -17.98 -3.25 -35.17
N SER A 169 -16.90 -3.91 -34.72
CA SER A 169 -15.90 -4.49 -35.64
C SER A 169 -16.44 -5.65 -36.50
N THR A 170 -17.46 -6.37 -36.02
CA THR A 170 -18.12 -7.46 -36.76
C THR A 170 -19.20 -7.01 -37.74
N SER A 171 -19.53 -5.72 -37.78
CA SER A 171 -20.57 -5.16 -38.66
C SER A 171 -20.02 -4.40 -39.88
N ALA A 172 -18.70 -4.50 -40.13
CA ALA A 172 -18.01 -4.05 -41.34
C ALA A 172 -17.48 -5.26 -42.14
#